data_AF-A0A525NNK3-F1
#
_entry.id   AF-A0A525NNK3-F1
#
_cell.length_a   1.000
_cell.length_b   1.000
_cell.length_c   1.000
_cell.angle_alpha   90.00
_cell.angle_beta   90.00
_cell.angle_gamma   90.00
#
_symmetry.space_group_name_H-M   'P 1'
#
loop_
_entity.id
_entity.type
_entity.pdbx_description
1 polymer ?
#
loop_
_entity_poly.entity_id
_entity_poly.type
_entity_poly.pdbx_seq_one_letter_code
_entity_poly.pdbx_strand_id
1 'polypeptide(L)'
;MRFLAVVLCLLLPLTVCAQTQPQANAGQPTGTINVDEPIGEDQAITRRIREILAELDGYDKVNVAVSSGIVTLTGTTLDSKKTQQLTELAGRIQGVVAVENNVTETTDVGERLNPVVDRFKSRVMQALSFLPLLLIAL
;
A
#
# COMPACT_ATOMS: atom_id res chain seq x y z
N MET A 1 -89.04 -12.66 -7.77
CA MET A 1 -87.94 -11.81 -7.26
C MET A 1 -86.90 -12.60 -6.45
N ARG A 2 -86.42 -13.72 -6.98
CA ARG A 2 -85.30 -14.51 -6.40
C ARG A 2 -84.13 -14.67 -7.36
N PHE A 3 -84.34 -14.37 -8.64
CA PHE A 3 -83.35 -14.48 -9.72
C PHE A 3 -82.48 -13.23 -9.90
N LEU A 4 -82.81 -12.09 -9.27
CA LEU A 4 -82.03 -10.85 -9.40
C LEU A 4 -80.81 -10.81 -8.44
N ALA A 5 -80.82 -11.59 -7.36
CA ALA A 5 -79.73 -11.60 -6.38
C ALA A 5 -78.53 -12.45 -6.82
N VAL A 6 -78.70 -13.33 -7.81
CA VAL A 6 -77.64 -14.22 -8.32
C VAL A 6 -76.72 -13.49 -9.32
N VAL A 7 -77.20 -12.42 -9.96
CA VAL A 7 -76.44 -11.68 -10.98
C VAL A 7 -75.41 -10.71 -10.36
N LEU A 8 -75.60 -10.28 -9.10
CA LEU A 8 -74.65 -9.39 -8.41
C LEU A 8 -73.39 -10.12 -7.90
N CYS A 9 -73.38 -11.45 -7.91
CA CYS A 9 -72.24 -12.27 -7.48
C CYS A 9 -71.24 -12.57 -8.62
N LEU A 10 -71.47 -12.03 -9.82
CA LEU A 10 -70.68 -12.30 -11.04
C LEU A 10 -69.88 -11.08 -11.53
N LEU A 11 -69.33 -10.30 -10.61
CA LEU A 11 -68.29 -9.29 -10.91
C LEU A 11 -67.15 -9.45 -9.91
N LEU A 12 -66.37 -10.51 -10.13
CA LEU A 12 -65.01 -10.65 -9.60
C LEU A 12 -64.12 -9.51 -10.15
N PRO A 13 -63.08 -9.13 -9.40
CA PRO A 13 -61.78 -9.80 -9.58
C PRO A 13 -61.38 -10.46 -8.25
N LEU A 14 -61.21 -11.77 -8.17
CA LEU A 14 -60.01 -12.49 -8.62
C LEU A 14 -58.69 -11.82 -8.19
N THR A 15 -58.62 -11.31 -6.96
CA THR A 15 -57.33 -11.14 -6.27
C THR A 15 -56.84 -12.51 -5.81
N VAL A 16 -56.20 -13.17 -6.76
CA VAL A 16 -55.12 -14.15 -6.64
C VAL A 16 -54.55 -14.26 -5.23
N CYS A 17 -54.63 -15.48 -4.68
CA CYS A 17 -53.77 -15.94 -3.60
C CYS A 17 -52.32 -15.91 -4.08
N ALA A 18 -51.64 -14.76 -3.96
CA ALA A 18 -50.19 -14.67 -4.09
C ALA A 18 -49.56 -15.18 -2.79
N GLN A 19 -49.34 -16.49 -2.73
CA GLN A 19 -48.46 -17.11 -1.77
C GLN A 19 -47.01 -16.82 -2.21
N THR A 20 -46.35 -15.87 -1.57
CA THR A 20 -44.88 -15.77 -1.61
C THR A 20 -44.36 -15.48 -0.21
N GLN A 21 -44.10 -16.59 0.48
CA GLN A 21 -42.97 -16.85 1.36
C GLN A 21 -42.73 -15.90 2.55
N PRO A 22 -42.79 -16.41 3.79
CA PRO A 22 -41.98 -15.87 4.88
C PRO A 22 -40.54 -15.92 4.40
N GLN A 23 -39.89 -14.76 4.29
CA GLN A 23 -38.48 -14.66 4.01
C GLN A 23 -37.75 -15.31 5.19
N ALA A 24 -37.48 -16.61 5.05
CA ALA A 24 -36.46 -17.29 5.82
C ALA A 24 -35.16 -16.55 5.51
N ASN A 25 -34.78 -15.63 6.40
CA ASN A 25 -33.41 -15.15 6.48
C ASN A 25 -32.57 -16.41 6.53
N ALA A 26 -31.93 -16.73 5.40
CA ALA A 26 -30.90 -17.73 5.33
C ALA A 26 -29.96 -17.43 6.48
N GLY A 27 -29.82 -18.40 7.38
CA GLY A 27 -29.04 -18.27 8.59
C GLY A 27 -27.68 -17.71 8.23
N GLN A 28 -27.51 -16.41 8.48
CA GLN A 28 -26.22 -15.80 8.53
C GLN A 28 -25.55 -16.54 9.70
N PRO A 29 -24.44 -17.26 9.45
CA PRO A 29 -23.81 -18.02 10.52
C PRO A 29 -23.52 -17.02 11.62
N THR A 30 -24.28 -17.10 12.71
CA THR A 30 -24.09 -16.29 13.93
C THR A 30 -23.00 -16.95 14.76
N GLY A 31 -21.98 -17.47 14.07
CA GLY A 31 -20.73 -17.84 14.68
C GLY A 31 -20.02 -16.53 14.97
N THR A 32 -19.74 -16.28 16.25
CA THR A 32 -18.63 -15.39 16.60
C THR A 32 -17.42 -15.90 15.84
N ILE A 33 -16.87 -15.10 14.93
CA ILE A 33 -15.55 -15.36 14.38
C ILE A 33 -14.60 -15.12 15.55
N ASN A 34 -14.34 -16.18 16.33
CA ASN A 34 -13.20 -16.19 17.24
C ASN A 34 -11.98 -16.27 16.35
N VAL A 35 -11.56 -15.09 15.91
CA VAL A 35 -10.21 -14.87 15.45
C VAL A 35 -9.35 -14.94 16.72
N ASP A 36 -8.88 -16.14 17.06
CA ASP A 36 -7.76 -16.32 18.01
C ASP A 36 -6.45 -15.72 17.45
N GLU A 37 -6.52 -15.08 16.27
CA GLU A 37 -5.45 -14.48 15.50
C GLU A 37 -5.17 -13.02 15.94
N PRO A 38 -3.89 -12.60 15.94
CA PRO A 38 -3.40 -11.33 16.46
C PRO A 38 -3.74 -10.10 15.58
N ILE A 39 -4.96 -10.01 15.03
CA ILE A 39 -5.38 -8.86 14.18
C ILE A 39 -5.21 -7.53 14.93
N GLY A 40 -5.46 -7.50 16.24
CA GLY A 40 -5.24 -6.32 17.07
C GLY A 40 -3.77 -5.95 17.25
N GLU A 41 -2.89 -6.96 17.35
CA GLU A 41 -1.46 -6.77 17.56
C GLU A 41 -0.78 -6.29 16.27
N ASP A 42 -1.11 -6.89 15.12
CA ASP A 42 -0.60 -6.48 13.81
C ASP A 42 -0.96 -5.01 13.49
N GLN A 43 -2.18 -4.60 13.85
CA GLN A 43 -2.60 -3.20 13.69
C GLN A 43 -1.83 -2.26 14.63
N ALA A 44 -1.53 -2.69 15.86
CA ALA A 44 -0.72 -1.92 16.78
C ALA A 44 0.72 -1.77 16.27
N ILE A 45 1.33 -2.85 15.77
CA ILE A 45 2.67 -2.85 15.15
C ILE A 45 2.68 -1.92 13.94
N THR A 46 1.70 -2.04 13.03
CA THR A 46 1.59 -1.19 11.84
C THR A 46 1.53 0.29 12.22
N ARG A 47 0.69 0.65 13.19
CA ARG A 47 0.55 2.03 13.66
C ARG A 47 1.85 2.54 14.25
N ARG A 48 2.52 1.72 15.06
CA ARG A 48 3.78 2.09 15.69
C ARG A 48 4.89 2.33 14.69
N ILE A 49 5.01 1.48 13.67
CA ILE A 49 5.98 1.69 12.58
C ILE A 49 5.68 3.01 11.88
N ARG A 50 4.42 3.27 11.54
CA ARG A 50 4.03 4.50 10.83
C ARG A 50 4.34 5.77 11.64
N GLU A 51 4.09 5.76 12.94
CA GLU A 51 4.46 6.87 13.84
C GLU A 51 5.97 7.13 13.83
N ILE A 52 6.78 6.07 13.89
CA ILE A 52 8.25 6.20 13.86
C ILE A 52 8.71 6.74 12.50
N LEU A 53 8.14 6.26 11.40
CA LEU A 53 8.50 6.73 10.06
C LEU A 53 8.07 8.17 9.82
N ALA A 54 6.98 8.62 10.42
CA ALA A 54 6.52 10.01 10.32
C ALA A 54 7.47 11.02 10.99
N GLU A 55 8.28 10.58 11.97
CA GLU A 55 9.31 11.40 12.60
C GLU A 55 10.62 11.44 11.78
N LEU A 56 10.76 10.56 10.78
CA LEU A 56 11.97 10.40 10.01
C LEU A 56 11.78 10.92 8.57
N ASP A 57 12.57 11.92 8.20
CA ASP A 57 12.54 12.47 6.84
C ASP A 57 12.95 11.42 5.78
N GLY A 58 12.25 11.39 4.65
CA GLY A 58 12.61 10.58 3.48
C GLY A 58 12.00 9.18 3.43
N TYR A 59 11.00 8.91 4.28
CA TYR A 59 10.16 7.70 4.22
C TYR A 59 8.72 7.98 3.78
N ASP A 60 8.43 9.19 3.27
CA ASP A 60 7.09 9.66 2.90
C ASP A 60 6.40 8.79 1.83
N LYS A 61 7.20 8.11 1.00
CA LYS A 61 6.74 7.23 -0.08
C LYS A 61 6.82 5.75 0.31
N VAL A 62 6.98 5.43 1.59
CA VAL A 62 7.02 4.05 2.10
C VAL A 62 5.69 3.70 2.74
N ASN A 63 5.11 2.58 2.30
CA ASN A 63 3.90 2.01 2.85
C ASN A 63 4.22 0.73 3.64
N VAL A 64 3.49 0.54 4.74
CA VAL A 64 3.72 -0.53 5.71
C VAL A 64 2.45 -1.36 5.86
N ALA A 65 2.59 -2.67 5.70
CA ALA A 65 1.56 -3.65 6.01
C ALA A 65 2.13 -4.69 6.98
N VAL A 66 1.30 -5.22 7.87
CA VAL A 66 1.67 -6.28 8.79
C VAL A 66 0.62 -7.37 8.75
N SER A 67 1.05 -8.62 8.64
CA SER A 67 0.19 -9.80 8.66
C SER A 67 0.87 -10.90 9.45
N SER A 68 0.25 -11.36 10.53
CA SER A 68 0.73 -12.46 11.36
C SER A 68 2.18 -12.23 11.85
N GLY A 69 2.51 -11.00 12.26
CA GLY A 69 3.86 -10.62 12.69
C GLY A 69 4.89 -10.48 11.55
N ILE A 70 4.49 -10.60 10.29
CA ILE A 70 5.36 -10.35 9.12
C ILE A 70 5.13 -8.91 8.66
N VAL A 71 6.18 -8.09 8.68
CA VAL A 71 6.14 -6.70 8.24
C VAL A 71 6.54 -6.62 6.77
N THR A 72 5.63 -6.19 5.90
CA THR A 72 5.90 -5.92 4.50
C THR A 72 6.05 -4.42 4.28
N LEU A 73 7.24 -4.01 3.82
CA LEU A 73 7.59 -2.64 3.50
C LEU A 73 7.59 -2.48 1.98
N THR A 74 6.85 -1.50 1.45
CA THR A 74 6.72 -1.25 0.01
C THR A 74 6.90 0.23 -0.29
N GLY A 75 7.27 0.57 -1.52
CA GLY A 75 7.38 1.96 -1.97
C GLY A 75 8.78 2.34 -2.39
N THR A 76 9.15 3.61 -2.21
CA THR A 76 10.44 4.11 -2.70
C THR A 76 11.17 4.98 -1.69
N THR A 77 12.51 4.90 -1.68
CA THR A 77 13.38 5.78 -0.90
C THR A 77 14.45 6.41 -1.82
N LEU A 78 15.02 7.53 -1.36
CA LEU A 78 16.06 8.29 -2.07
C LEU A 78 17.49 7.76 -1.80
N ASP A 79 17.67 6.91 -0.78
CA ASP A 79 18.97 6.42 -0.35
C ASP A 79 18.92 4.93 -0.02
N SER A 80 19.77 4.15 -0.69
CA SER A 80 19.98 2.72 -0.42
C SER A 80 20.33 2.42 1.04
N LYS A 81 21.06 3.31 1.73
CA LYS A 81 21.36 3.14 3.16
C LYS A 81 20.11 3.22 4.04
N LYS A 82 19.17 4.11 3.69
CA LYS A 82 17.91 4.26 4.43
C LYS A 82 17.03 3.03 4.30
N THR A 83 17.11 2.30 3.19
CA THR A 83 16.39 1.03 2.99
C THR A 83 16.88 -0.07 3.92
N GLN A 84 18.20 -0.20 4.10
CA GLN A 84 18.76 -1.19 5.03
C GLN A 84 18.45 -0.84 6.49
N GLN A 85 18.60 0.43 6.86
CA GLN A 85 18.24 0.93 8.20
C GLN A 85 16.76 0.72 8.52
N LEU A 86 15.87 0.85 7.52
CA LEU A 86 14.45 0.63 7.68
C LEU A 86 14.13 -0.83 8.07
N THR A 87 14.79 -1.81 7.43
CA THR A 87 14.65 -3.22 7.78
C THR A 87 15.10 -3.49 9.22
N GLU A 88 16.25 -2.93 9.61
CA GLU A 88 16.77 -3.07 10.97
C GLU A 88 15.84 -2.43 12.00
N LEU A 89 15.26 -1.27 11.69
CA LEU A 89 14.33 -0.57 12.57
C LEU A 89 13.03 -1.36 12.76
N ALA A 90 12.46 -1.87 11.68
CA ALA A 90 11.24 -2.68 11.72
C ALA A 90 11.45 -3.98 12.50
N GLY A 91 12.62 -4.64 12.35
CA GLY A 91 12.95 -5.87 13.05
C GLY A 91 13.17 -5.72 14.56
N ARG A 92 13.36 -4.50 15.07
CA ARG A 92 13.54 -4.24 16.51
C ARG A 92 12.23 -4.09 17.27
N ILE A 93 11.09 -4.11 16.58
CA ILE A 93 9.78 -3.93 17.18
C ILE A 93 9.32 -5.26 17.77
N GLN A 94 8.77 -5.23 18.98
CA GLN A 94 8.24 -6.42 19.64
C GLN A 94 7.04 -6.96 18.84
N GLY A 95 7.00 -8.29 18.67
CA GLY A 95 5.96 -8.97 17.88
C GLY A 95 6.31 -9.16 16.39
N VAL A 96 7.45 -8.64 15.92
CA VAL A 96 7.91 -8.87 14.53
C VAL A 96 8.67 -10.18 14.43
N VAL A 97 8.17 -11.08 13.58
CA VAL A 97 8.76 -12.39 13.30
C VAL A 97 9.69 -12.32 12.08
N ALA A 98 9.28 -11.57 11.06
CA ALA A 98 10.04 -11.38 9.84
C ALA A 98 9.76 -10.01 9.23
N VAL A 99 10.72 -9.51 8.44
CA VAL A 99 10.59 -8.26 7.69
C VAL A 99 10.86 -8.56 6.22
N GLU A 100 9.88 -8.26 5.38
CA GLU A 100 9.98 -8.35 3.93
C GLU A 100 10.09 -6.94 3.35
N ASN A 101 11.27 -6.62 2.80
CA ASN A 101 11.54 -5.30 2.26
C ASN A 101 11.45 -5.32 0.73
N ASN A 102 10.36 -4.75 0.21
CA ASN A 102 10.09 -4.51 -1.21
C ASN A 102 10.20 -3.01 -1.57
N VAL A 103 10.95 -2.23 -0.78
CA VAL A 103 11.21 -0.82 -1.05
C VAL A 103 12.27 -0.72 -2.14
N THR A 104 11.91 -0.13 -3.27
CA THR A 104 12.81 0.08 -4.40
C THR A 104 13.51 1.42 -4.26
N GLU A 105 14.80 1.45 -4.59
CA GLU A 105 15.52 2.72 -4.76
C GLU A 105 14.90 3.42 -5.98
N THR A 106 14.37 4.64 -5.79
CA THR A 106 14.10 5.48 -6.97
C THR A 106 15.46 5.86 -7.53
N THR A 107 15.88 5.08 -8.51
CA THR A 107 17.01 5.34 -9.37
C THR A 107 16.61 6.49 -10.30
N ASP A 108 16.37 7.68 -9.74
CA ASP A 108 16.78 8.90 -10.43
C ASP A 108 18.29 9.04 -10.20
N VAL A 109 19.01 8.14 -10.88
CA VAL A 109 20.47 8.05 -10.93
C VAL A 109 21.11 9.22 -11.68
N GLY A 110 20.36 10.29 -11.95
CA GLY A 110 20.93 11.57 -12.39
C GLY A 110 21.83 12.21 -11.32
N GLU A 111 21.50 12.07 -10.02
CA GLU A 111 22.18 12.81 -8.96
C GLU A 111 23.57 12.25 -8.61
N ARG A 112 23.82 10.94 -8.85
CA ARG A 112 25.08 10.27 -8.46
C ARG A 112 26.09 10.09 -9.60
N LEU A 113 25.67 10.32 -10.85
CA LEU A 113 26.57 10.37 -12.02
C LEU A 113 27.16 11.77 -12.23
N ASN A 114 26.57 12.80 -11.62
CA ASN A 114 27.03 14.17 -11.74
C ASN A 114 28.49 14.41 -11.26
N PRO A 115 28.96 13.88 -10.10
CA PRO A 115 30.30 14.19 -9.62
C PRO A 115 31.44 13.58 -10.46
N VAL A 116 31.18 12.51 -11.22
CA VAL A 116 32.20 11.93 -12.11
C VAL A 116 32.27 12.70 -13.42
N VAL A 117 31.11 13.12 -13.96
CA VAL A 117 31.04 13.96 -15.17
C VAL A 117 31.61 15.36 -14.89
N ASP A 118 31.34 15.94 -13.72
CA ASP A 118 31.89 17.25 -13.33
C ASP A 118 33.41 17.20 -13.11
N ARG A 119 33.93 16.13 -12.50
CA ARG A 119 35.39 15.91 -12.41
C ARG A 119 36.03 15.73 -13.78
N PHE A 120 35.36 15.06 -14.73
CA PHE A 120 35.86 14.90 -16.08
C PHE A 120 35.88 16.24 -16.86
N LYS A 121 34.82 17.04 -16.77
CA LYS A 121 34.77 18.40 -17.37
C LYS A 121 35.88 19.30 -16.85
N SER A 122 36.15 19.28 -15.54
CA SER A 122 37.22 20.06 -14.92
C SER A 122 38.60 19.69 -15.47
N ARG A 123 38.88 18.38 -15.65
CA ARG A 123 40.13 17.88 -16.24
C ARG A 123 40.29 18.31 -17.71
N VAL A 124 39.21 18.27 -18.48
CA VAL A 124 39.22 18.68 -19.89
C VAL A 124 39.44 20.19 -20.03
N MET A 125 38.76 21.02 -19.23
CA MET A 125 39.00 22.47 -19.19
C MET A 125 40.44 22.81 -18.78
N GLN A 126 41.01 22.07 -17.83
CA GLN A 126 42.40 22.25 -17.42
C GLN A 126 43.37 21.87 -18.55
N ALA A 127 43.12 20.80 -19.31
CA ALA A 127 43.92 20.42 -20.47
C ALA A 127 43.84 21.46 -21.60
N LEU A 128 42.64 21.99 -21.88
CA LEU A 128 42.44 23.09 -22.84
C LEU A 128 43.20 24.37 -22.45
N SER A 129 43.39 24.64 -21.16
CA SER A 129 44.19 25.77 -20.69
C SER A 129 45.69 25.65 -21.02
N PHE A 130 46.20 24.45 -21.28
CA PHE A 130 47.59 24.22 -21.69
C PHE A 130 47.78 24.19 -23.21
N LEU A 131 46.69 24.19 -23.99
CA LEU A 131 46.72 24.26 -25.46
C LEU A 131 47.57 25.41 -26.04
N PRO A 132 47.53 26.65 -25.52
CA PRO A 132 48.36 27.73 -26.05
C PRO A 132 49.87 27.49 -25.90
N LEU A 133 50.30 26.78 -24.85
CA LEU A 133 51.72 26.43 -24.68
C LEU A 133 52.18 25.38 -25.71
N LEU A 134 51.31 24.45 -26.08
CA LEU A 134 51.60 23.44 -27.10
C LEU A 134 51.70 24.08 -28.49
N LEU A 135 50.84 25.06 -28.80
CA LEU A 135 50.90 25.84 -30.04
C LEU A 135 52.18 26.66 -30.20
N ILE A 136 52.80 27.11 -29.11
CA ILE A 136 54.06 27.86 -29.15
C ILE A 136 55.27 26.92 -29.30
N ALA A 137 55.14 25.66 -28.92
CA ALA A 137 56.24 24.67 -28.92
C ALA A 137 56.42 23.92 -30.24
N LEU A 138 55.45 24.01 -31.17
CA LEU A 138 55.49 23.41 -32.51
C LEU A 138 55.94 24.44 -33.56
#